data_AF-A0ABD2NNL9-F1
#
_entry.id   AF-A0ABD2NNL9-F1
#
_cell.length_a   1.000
_cell.length_b   1.000
_cell.length_c   1.000
_cell.angle_alpha   90.00
_cell.angle_beta   90.00
_cell.angle_gamma   90.00
#
_symmetry.space_group_name_H-M   'P 1'
#
loop_
_entity.id
_entity.type
_entity.pdbx_description
1 polymer ?
#
loop_
_entity_poly.entity_id
_entity_poly.type
_entity_poly.pdbx_seq_one_letter_code
_entity_poly.pdbx_strand_id
1 'polypeptide(L)'
;MKQWITQGIRISTRRKNFLYHLKNKGEISKGYYEKYSGILKRVFRAAKLLSSGKYVLESKNKCKPTWTHIRQHTQANMKRNTSILEEKDKQFSPEEILNTVNKFFLSQGTASKMFNEPSKQTSEQIFNNIVFLPTDVMGIERIILALRDMNSTSYDEIPVKLLKHEIAKPLSSIINS
;
A
#
# COMPACT_ATOMS: atom_id res chain seq x y z
N MET A 1 -5.19 6.95 -18.09
CA MET A 1 -6.23 7.86 -18.63
C MET A 1 -7.07 8.38 -17.45
N LYS A 2 -7.31 9.69 -17.29
CA LYS A 2 -7.96 10.29 -16.11
C LYS A 2 -9.47 10.01 -16.10
N GLN A 3 -9.88 8.81 -15.69
CA GLN A 3 -11.29 8.35 -15.76
C GLN A 3 -12.26 9.12 -14.83
N TRP A 4 -11.77 9.89 -13.86
CA TRP A 4 -12.62 10.64 -12.93
C TRP A 4 -13.13 11.98 -13.48
N ILE A 5 -12.61 12.46 -14.61
CA ILE A 5 -13.00 13.75 -15.19
C ILE A 5 -14.23 13.53 -16.08
N THR A 6 -15.41 13.81 -15.54
CA THR A 6 -16.68 13.71 -16.27
C THR A 6 -16.98 14.98 -17.07
N GLN A 7 -17.93 14.90 -18.02
CA GLN A 7 -18.40 16.06 -18.76
C GLN A 7 -18.98 17.15 -17.84
N GLY A 8 -19.74 16.75 -16.81
CA GLY A 8 -20.27 17.68 -15.81
C GLY A 8 -19.17 18.43 -15.05
N ILE A 9 -18.06 17.75 -14.74
CA ILE A 9 -16.90 18.37 -14.11
C ILE A 9 -16.23 19.39 -15.06
N ARG A 10 -16.11 19.08 -16.36
CA ARG A 10 -15.56 20.02 -17.36
C ARG A 10 -16.42 21.26 -17.48
N ILE A 11 -17.74 21.09 -17.58
CA ILE A 11 -18.70 22.20 -17.64
C ILE A 11 -18.60 23.05 -16.37
N SER A 12 -18.62 22.41 -15.20
CA SER A 12 -18.55 23.11 -13.91
C SER A 12 -17.24 23.89 -13.74
N THR A 13 -16.13 23.38 -14.29
CA THR A 13 -14.83 24.05 -14.30
C THR A 13 -14.83 25.27 -15.22
N ARG A 14 -15.41 25.17 -16.43
CA ARG A 14 -15.59 26.33 -17.31
C ARG A 14 -16.46 27.40 -16.66
N ARG A 15 -17.55 27.00 -16.01
CA ARG A 15 -18.43 27.91 -15.25
C ARG A 15 -17.68 28.56 -14.09
N LYS A 16 -16.82 27.85 -13.37
CA LYS A 16 -15.96 28.45 -12.33
C LYS A 16 -15.07 29.56 -12.90
N ASN A 17 -14.42 29.32 -14.04
CA ASN A 17 -13.54 30.30 -14.67
C ASN A 17 -14.34 31.53 -15.12
N PHE A 18 -15.51 31.32 -15.71
CA PHE A 18 -16.43 32.40 -16.05
C PHE A 18 -16.82 33.24 -14.81
N LEU A 19 -17.22 32.59 -13.71
CA LEU A 19 -17.54 33.28 -12.46
C LEU A 19 -16.34 34.03 -11.87
N TYR A 20 -15.12 33.51 -12.03
CA TYR A 20 -13.91 34.23 -11.61
C TYR A 20 -13.74 35.54 -12.38
N HIS A 21 -14.00 35.55 -13.69
CA HIS A 21 -13.98 36.77 -14.49
C HIS A 21 -15.06 37.76 -14.05
N LEU A 22 -16.30 37.30 -13.82
CA LEU A 22 -17.38 38.17 -13.33
C LEU A 22 -17.04 38.77 -11.95
N LYS A 23 -16.44 37.98 -11.06
CA LYS A 23 -16.01 38.44 -9.73
C LYS A 23 -14.98 39.56 -9.85
N ASN A 24 -14.00 39.41 -10.74
CA ASN A 24 -12.96 40.42 -10.93
C ASN A 24 -13.51 41.72 -11.55
N LYS A 25 -14.59 41.65 -12.32
CA LYS A 25 -15.32 42.82 -12.84
C LYS A 25 -16.25 43.47 -11.80
N GLY A 26 -16.43 42.86 -10.62
CA GLY A 26 -17.36 43.34 -9.60
C GLY A 26 -18.82 43.00 -9.86
N GLU A 27 -19.12 42.22 -10.91
CA GLU A 27 -20.50 41.87 -11.30
C GLU A 27 -21.14 40.82 -10.36
N ILE A 28 -20.33 40.10 -9.59
CA ILE A 28 -20.81 39.14 -8.59
C ILE A 28 -20.07 39.31 -7.26
N SER A 29 -20.76 38.97 -6.17
CA SER A 29 -20.16 38.93 -4.84
C SER A 29 -19.05 37.86 -4.75
N LYS A 30 -17.96 38.21 -4.05
CA LYS A 30 -16.89 37.28 -3.67
C LYS A 30 -17.42 36.03 -2.98
N GLY A 31 -18.41 36.18 -2.10
CA GLY A 31 -19.01 35.06 -1.35
C GLY A 31 -19.71 34.06 -2.26
N TYR A 32 -20.34 34.52 -3.35
CA TYR A 32 -20.97 33.64 -4.34
C TYR A 32 -19.92 32.77 -5.06
N TYR A 33 -18.85 33.38 -5.54
CA TYR A 33 -17.75 32.67 -6.19
C TYR A 33 -17.10 31.64 -5.25
N GLU A 34 -16.85 32.01 -4.00
CA GLU A 34 -16.24 31.12 -3.00
C GLU A 34 -17.14 29.93 -2.67
N LYS A 35 -18.45 30.15 -2.51
CA LYS A 35 -19.44 29.08 -2.32
C LYS A 35 -19.43 28.10 -3.49
N TYR A 36 -19.48 28.60 -4.73
CA TYR A 36 -19.42 27.76 -5.93
C TYR A 36 -18.11 26.97 -6.01
N SER A 37 -16.97 27.64 -5.78
CA SER A 37 -15.64 27.03 -5.78
C SER A 37 -15.51 25.93 -4.71
N GLY A 38 -16.09 26.15 -3.52
CA GLY A 38 -16.16 25.16 -2.44
C GLY A 38 -16.98 23.93 -2.80
N ILE A 39 -18.16 24.12 -3.42
CA ILE A 39 -18.98 23.01 -3.94
C ILE A 39 -18.18 22.21 -4.98
N LEU A 40 -17.56 22.87 -5.96
CA LEU A 40 -16.79 22.19 -6.99
C LEU A 40 -15.60 21.42 -6.43
N LYS A 41 -14.92 21.95 -5.40
CA LYS A 41 -13.86 21.22 -4.68
C LYS A 41 -14.38 19.93 -4.03
N ARG A 42 -15.58 19.95 -3.42
CA ARG A 42 -16.20 18.76 -2.83
C ARG A 42 -16.55 17.72 -3.91
N VAL A 43 -17.10 18.17 -5.04
CA VAL A 43 -17.39 17.30 -6.20
C VAL A 43 -16.10 16.65 -6.73
N PHE A 44 -15.01 17.41 -6.84
CA PHE A 44 -13.72 16.85 -7.25
C PHE A 44 -13.21 15.76 -6.30
N ARG A 45 -13.34 15.97 -4.99
CA ARG A 45 -12.94 14.98 -3.98
C ARG A 45 -13.76 13.70 -4.13
N ALA A 46 -15.09 13.82 -4.23
CA ALA A 46 -15.99 12.68 -4.39
C ALA A 46 -15.71 11.90 -5.69
N ALA A 47 -15.55 12.59 -6.82
CA ALA A 47 -15.28 11.94 -8.10
C ALA A 47 -13.95 11.18 -8.11
N LYS A 48 -12.90 11.76 -7.52
CA LYS A 48 -11.61 11.07 -7.36
C LYS A 48 -11.75 9.84 -6.47
N LEU A 49 -12.39 9.98 -5.30
CA LEU A 49 -12.59 8.87 -4.37
C LEU A 49 -13.33 7.70 -5.04
N LEU A 50 -14.41 8.00 -5.75
CA LEU A 50 -15.21 6.98 -6.45
C LEU A 50 -14.38 6.27 -7.52
N SER A 51 -13.58 7.01 -8.30
CA SER A 51 -12.70 6.40 -9.31
C SER A 51 -11.62 5.51 -8.71
N SER A 52 -10.99 5.93 -7.61
CA SER A 52 -9.96 5.15 -6.93
C SER A 52 -10.54 3.91 -6.27
N GLY A 53 -11.70 4.04 -5.61
CA GLY A 53 -12.39 2.93 -4.98
C GLY A 53 -12.83 1.88 -6.01
N LYS A 54 -13.41 2.32 -7.12
CA LYS A 54 -13.78 1.43 -8.24
C LYS A 54 -12.56 0.67 -8.77
N TYR A 55 -11.44 1.37 -8.98
CA TYR A 55 -10.19 0.74 -9.44
C TYR A 55 -9.63 -0.31 -8.47
N VAL A 56 -9.71 -0.08 -7.15
CA VAL A 56 -9.27 -1.07 -6.15
C VAL A 56 -10.22 -2.28 -6.11
N LEU A 57 -11.54 -2.04 -6.14
CA LEU A 57 -12.55 -3.10 -6.06
C LEU A 57 -12.58 -4.00 -7.30
N GLU A 58 -12.38 -3.44 -8.49
CA GLU A 58 -12.39 -4.18 -9.77
C GLU A 58 -11.06 -4.92 -10.03
N SER A 59 -10.02 -4.66 -9.23
CA SER A 59 -8.72 -5.30 -9.41
C SER A 59 -8.69 -6.73 -8.83
N LYS A 60 -8.13 -7.67 -9.60
CA LYS A 60 -7.92 -9.05 -9.13
C LYS A 60 -6.98 -9.12 -7.92
N ASN A 61 -6.01 -8.22 -7.84
CA ASN A 61 -5.10 -8.09 -6.70
C ASN A 61 -5.30 -6.71 -6.10
N LYS A 62 -5.98 -6.62 -4.95
CA LYS A 62 -6.31 -5.37 -4.26
C LYS A 62 -5.10 -4.69 -3.61
N CYS A 63 -4.06 -5.45 -3.27
CA CYS A 63 -2.85 -4.94 -2.62
C CYS A 63 -2.07 -4.02 -3.56
N LYS A 64 -1.84 -4.43 -4.81
CA LYS A 64 -1.09 -3.61 -5.79
C LYS A 64 -1.69 -2.20 -6.00
N PRO A 65 -2.97 -2.02 -6.35
CA PRO A 65 -3.56 -0.71 -6.56
C PRO A 65 -3.66 0.12 -5.28
N THR A 66 -3.89 -0.50 -4.13
CA THR A 66 -3.84 0.19 -2.82
C THR A 66 -2.45 0.74 -2.54
N TRP A 67 -1.40 -0.09 -2.68
CA TRP A 67 -0.01 0.36 -2.52
C TRP A 67 0.40 1.41 -3.55
N THR A 68 -0.10 1.30 -4.78
CA THR A 68 0.15 2.30 -5.82
C THR A 68 -0.51 3.64 -5.45
N HIS A 69 -1.73 3.61 -4.92
CA HIS A 69 -2.45 4.79 -4.45
C HIS A 69 -1.73 5.45 -3.26
N ILE A 70 -1.33 4.66 -2.26
CA ILE A 70 -0.51 5.13 -1.14
C ILE A 70 0.77 5.80 -1.67
N ARG A 71 1.55 5.08 -2.49
CA ARG A 71 2.82 5.60 -3.05
C ARG A 71 2.66 6.92 -3.82
N GLN A 72 1.54 7.14 -4.50
CA GLN A 72 1.25 8.42 -5.18
C GLN A 72 1.01 9.58 -4.19
N HIS A 73 0.48 9.29 -3.01
CA HIS A 73 0.19 10.27 -1.97
C HIS A 73 1.32 10.46 -0.95
N THR A 74 2.19 9.45 -0.77
CA THR A 74 3.29 9.48 0.22
C THR A 74 4.63 10.02 -0.32
N GLN A 75 4.64 10.73 -1.46
CA GLN A 75 5.83 11.35 -2.06
C GLN A 75 6.95 10.38 -2.46
N ALA A 76 6.93 9.91 -3.71
CA ALA A 76 8.10 9.29 -4.38
C ALA A 76 9.30 10.25 -4.60
N ASN A 77 9.24 11.50 -4.09
CA ASN A 77 10.29 12.52 -4.20
C ASN A 77 10.74 13.07 -2.84
N MET A 78 10.46 12.38 -1.74
CA MET A 78 11.17 12.69 -0.50
C MET A 78 12.63 12.29 -0.75
N LYS A 79 13.48 13.27 -1.07
CA LYS A 79 14.92 13.14 -0.77
C LYS A 79 14.97 12.55 0.62
N ARG A 80 15.72 11.46 0.82
CA ARG A 80 15.93 10.87 2.14
C ARG A 80 16.56 11.93 3.04
N ASN A 81 15.74 12.82 3.57
CA ASN A 81 16.11 13.62 4.70
C ASN A 81 16.01 12.61 5.84
N THR A 82 17.16 12.06 6.20
CA THR A 82 17.42 11.55 7.55
C THR A 82 17.33 12.75 8.49
N SER A 83 16.14 13.35 8.60
CA SER A 83 15.87 14.38 9.59
C SER A 83 15.78 13.64 10.90
N ILE A 84 16.88 13.72 11.63
CA ILE A 84 16.96 13.36 13.03
C ILE A 84 15.82 14.11 13.73
N LEU A 85 15.02 13.38 14.52
CA LEU A 85 14.00 13.97 15.37
C LEU A 85 14.74 14.77 16.45
N GLU A 86 14.78 16.09 16.30
CA GLU A 86 15.26 16.99 17.33
C GLU A 86 14.09 17.33 18.27
N GLU A 87 14.08 16.71 19.45
CA GLU A 87 13.34 17.21 20.58
C GLU A 87 14.34 17.82 21.56
N LYS A 88 14.28 19.14 21.73
CA LYS A 88 14.98 19.93 22.78
C LYS A 88 16.42 19.48 23.06
N ASP A 89 17.32 19.77 22.12
CA ASP A 89 18.78 19.60 22.26
C ASP A 89 19.29 18.16 22.43
N LYS A 90 18.48 17.15 22.12
CA LYS A 90 18.96 15.76 22.04
C LYS A 90 18.81 15.21 20.62
N GLN A 91 19.96 14.90 20.03
CA GLN A 91 20.06 14.26 18.73
C GLN A 91 19.93 12.75 18.95
N PHE A 92 18.81 12.16 18.52
CA PHE A 92 18.61 10.72 18.60
C PHE A 92 19.10 10.05 17.32
N SER A 93 19.91 9.00 17.48
CA SER A 93 20.24 8.11 16.38
C SER A 93 18.97 7.37 15.90
N PRO A 94 18.91 6.95 14.63
CA PRO A 94 17.80 6.16 14.10
C PRO A 94 17.50 4.90 14.92
N GLU A 95 18.53 4.28 15.50
CA GLU A 95 18.41 3.08 16.34
C GLU A 95 17.72 3.36 17.67
N GLU A 96 18.02 4.50 18.30
CA GLU A 96 17.38 4.91 19.56
C GLU A 96 15.90 5.24 19.36
N ILE A 97 15.55 5.86 18.22
CA ILE A 97 14.15 6.12 17.85
C ILE A 97 13.42 4.80 17.67
N LEU A 98 14.00 3.87 16.90
CA LEU A 98 13.40 2.56 16.65
C LEU A 98 13.20 1.77 17.95
N ASN A 99 14.21 1.77 18.82
CA ASN A 99 14.14 1.12 20.12
C ASN A 99 13.10 1.74 21.04
N THR A 100 12.93 3.06 21.02
CA THR A 100 11.92 3.75 21.83
C THR A 100 10.51 3.42 21.35
N VAL A 101 10.30 3.43 20.04
CA VAL A 101 9.02 3.03 19.41
C VAL A 101 8.71 1.57 19.72
N ASN A 102 9.68 0.66 19.53
CA ASN A 102 9.52 -0.76 19.84
C ASN A 102 9.18 -0.96 21.32
N LYS A 103 9.91 -0.31 22.23
CA LYS A 103 9.62 -0.37 23.68
C LYS A 103 8.23 0.15 24.02
N PHE A 104 7.80 1.26 23.42
CA PHE A 104 6.47 1.81 23.63
C PHE A 104 5.38 0.81 23.25
N PHE A 105 5.46 0.23 22.04
CA PHE A 105 4.45 -0.73 21.59
C PHE A 105 4.52 -2.08 22.33
N LEU A 106 5.72 -2.50 22.75
CA LEU A 106 5.87 -3.67 23.62
C LEU A 106 5.30 -3.42 25.03
N SER A 107 5.41 -2.19 25.55
CA SER A 107 4.87 -1.81 26.87
C SER A 107 3.35 -1.58 26.88
N GLN A 108 2.80 -1.11 25.76
CA GLN A 108 1.34 -0.91 25.57
C GLN A 108 0.66 -2.21 25.15
N GLY A 109 1.42 -3.18 24.64
CA GLY A 109 0.96 -4.52 24.37
C GLY A 109 0.69 -5.27 25.67
N THR A 110 -0.58 -5.40 26.04
CA THR A 110 -1.07 -6.35 27.04
C THR A 110 -0.93 -7.81 26.58
N ALA A 111 0.25 -8.20 26.08
CA ALA A 111 0.53 -9.57 25.64
C ALA A 111 0.73 -10.55 26.81
N SER A 112 0.85 -10.06 28.06
CA SER A 112 1.16 -10.89 29.24
C SER A 112 -0.03 -11.20 30.16
N LYS A 113 -1.28 -10.87 29.80
CA LYS A 113 -2.47 -11.23 30.59
C LYS A 113 -3.52 -12.08 29.86
N MET A 114 -3.19 -12.61 28.67
CA MET A 114 -4.12 -13.43 27.87
C MET A 114 -3.77 -14.92 27.81
N PHE A 115 -2.81 -15.39 28.62
CA PHE A 115 -2.57 -16.81 28.83
C PHE A 115 -2.87 -17.12 30.29
N ASN A 116 -4.13 -17.39 30.61
CA ASN A 116 -4.59 -18.23 31.73
C ASN A 116 -6.12 -18.19 31.78
N GLU A 117 -6.77 -18.87 30.83
CA GLU A 117 -8.03 -19.60 31.04
C GLU A 117 -8.50 -20.19 29.68
N PRO A 118 -8.76 -21.50 29.59
CA PRO A 118 -9.29 -22.10 28.38
C PRO A 118 -10.79 -21.76 28.29
N SER A 119 -11.11 -20.57 27.79
CA SER A 119 -12.47 -20.28 27.39
C SER A 119 -12.81 -21.18 26.20
N LYS A 120 -13.83 -22.03 26.38
CA LYS A 120 -14.48 -22.78 25.30
C LYS A 120 -15.19 -21.78 24.38
N GLN A 121 -14.44 -21.07 23.57
CA GLN A 121 -14.95 -20.46 22.36
C GLN A 121 -14.72 -21.47 21.25
N THR A 122 -15.79 -22.15 20.85
CA THR A 122 -15.91 -22.82 19.56
C THR A 122 -15.85 -21.76 18.47
N SER A 123 -14.69 -21.10 18.33
CA SER A 123 -14.27 -20.64 17.01
C SER A 123 -14.01 -21.92 16.23
N GLU A 124 -14.66 -22.09 15.10
CA GLU A 124 -14.17 -23.03 14.10
C GLU A 124 -12.73 -22.58 13.81
N GLN A 125 -11.77 -23.21 14.48
CA GLN A 125 -10.39 -23.15 14.10
C GLN A 125 -10.36 -23.75 12.70
N ILE A 126 -10.45 -22.88 11.69
CA ILE A 126 -9.94 -23.19 10.38
C ILE A 126 -8.45 -23.40 10.62
N PHE A 127 -8.08 -24.64 10.97
CA PHE A 127 -6.76 -25.14 10.73
C PHE A 127 -6.59 -25.06 9.22
N ASN A 128 -6.10 -23.91 8.74
CA ASN A 128 -5.36 -23.84 7.51
C ASN A 128 -4.07 -24.63 7.73
N ASN A 129 -4.20 -25.94 7.93
CA ASN A 129 -3.08 -26.83 7.79
C ASN A 129 -2.64 -26.67 6.35
N ILE A 130 -1.52 -26.00 6.16
CA ILE A 130 -0.76 -26.08 4.92
C ILE A 130 -0.24 -27.52 4.90
N VAL A 131 -1.11 -28.45 4.50
CA VAL A 131 -0.71 -29.82 4.22
C VAL A 131 0.07 -29.73 2.92
N PHE A 132 1.38 -29.90 3.01
CA PHE A 132 2.19 -30.12 1.85
C PHE A 132 1.78 -31.46 1.25
N LEU A 133 1.10 -31.40 0.11
CA LEU A 133 0.80 -32.60 -0.64
C LEU A 133 2.12 -33.11 -1.27
N PRO A 134 2.33 -34.44 -1.29
CA PRO A 134 3.47 -35.01 -1.98
C PRO A 134 3.55 -34.46 -3.41
N THR A 135 4.72 -33.98 -3.79
CA THR A 135 4.94 -33.26 -5.05
C THR A 135 6.05 -33.90 -5.85
N ASP A 136 5.87 -33.92 -7.16
CA ASP A 136 6.85 -34.48 -8.09
C ASP A 136 7.92 -33.43 -8.46
N VAL A 137 9.15 -33.91 -8.67
CA VAL A 137 10.31 -33.10 -9.10
C VAL A 137 9.97 -32.34 -10.37
N MET A 138 9.30 -32.97 -11.33
CA MET A 138 8.90 -32.34 -12.60
C MET A 138 7.93 -31.17 -12.40
N GLY A 139 7.03 -31.28 -11.41
CA GLY A 139 6.10 -30.22 -11.05
C GLY A 139 6.82 -28.99 -10.49
N ILE A 140 7.77 -29.23 -9.60
CA ILE A 140 8.63 -28.19 -9.03
C ILE A 140 9.51 -27.56 -10.12
N GLU A 141 10.15 -28.35 -10.97
CA GLU A 141 10.98 -27.86 -12.09
C GLU A 141 10.20 -26.92 -13.00
N ARG A 142 8.96 -27.27 -13.37
CA ARG A 142 8.10 -26.40 -14.20
C ARG A 142 7.84 -25.04 -13.55
N ILE A 143 7.59 -25.02 -12.24
CA ILE A 143 7.33 -23.79 -11.49
C ILE A 143 8.61 -22.94 -11.38
N ILE A 144 9.74 -23.58 -11.08
CA ILE A 144 11.04 -22.93 -10.94
C ILE A 144 11.50 -22.34 -12.28
N LEU A 145 11.36 -23.08 -13.38
CA LEU A 145 11.72 -22.61 -14.72
C LEU A 145 10.85 -21.44 -15.18
N ALA A 146 9.60 -21.35 -14.71
CA ALA A 146 8.70 -20.23 -14.98
C ALA A 146 9.06 -18.93 -14.23
N LEU A 147 10.01 -18.97 -13.28
CA LEU A 147 10.51 -17.76 -12.63
C LEU A 147 11.18 -16.84 -13.66
N ARG A 148 11.08 -15.52 -13.47
CA ARG A 148 11.74 -14.57 -14.38
C ARG A 148 13.25 -14.71 -14.26
N ASP A 149 13.94 -14.83 -15.39
CA ASP A 149 15.40 -14.78 -15.42
C ASP A 149 15.90 -13.43 -14.95
N MET A 150 16.69 -13.44 -13.89
CA MET A 150 17.32 -12.23 -13.35
C MET A 150 18.79 -12.51 -13.05
N ASN A 151 19.64 -11.62 -13.52
CA ASN A 151 21.07 -11.60 -13.18
C ASN A 151 21.34 -10.77 -11.92
N SER A 152 20.35 -10.00 -11.44
CA SER A 152 20.46 -9.26 -10.19
C SER A 152 20.45 -10.24 -9.02
N THR A 153 21.46 -10.14 -8.18
CA THR A 153 21.62 -10.97 -6.98
C THR A 153 21.15 -10.18 -5.75
N SER A 154 20.70 -10.90 -4.73
CA SER A 154 20.41 -10.32 -3.40
C SER A 154 21.60 -10.58 -2.47
N TYR A 155 21.39 -10.56 -1.16
CA TYR A 155 22.44 -10.75 -0.15
C TYR A 155 23.31 -12.00 -0.39
N ASP A 156 22.70 -13.10 -0.85
CA ASP A 156 23.39 -14.39 -1.04
C ASP A 156 24.23 -14.46 -2.33
N GLU A 157 24.23 -13.41 -3.16
CA GLU A 157 24.99 -13.34 -4.42
C GLU A 157 24.67 -14.44 -5.47
N ILE A 158 23.59 -15.22 -5.28
CA ILE A 158 23.18 -16.27 -6.23
C ILE A 158 22.14 -15.74 -7.21
N PRO A 159 22.41 -15.72 -8.53
CA PRO A 159 21.44 -15.31 -9.54
C PRO A 159 20.37 -16.38 -9.74
N VAL A 160 19.14 -15.93 -10.03
CA VAL A 160 17.96 -16.79 -10.23
C VAL A 160 18.18 -17.83 -11.33
N LYS A 161 19.02 -17.52 -12.33
CA LYS A 161 19.39 -18.46 -13.39
C LYS A 161 20.11 -19.72 -12.88
N LEU A 162 20.95 -19.59 -11.86
CA LEU A 162 21.64 -20.74 -11.25
C LEU A 162 20.71 -21.51 -10.32
N LEU A 163 19.89 -20.78 -9.55
CA LEU A 163 18.87 -21.37 -8.67
C LEU A 163 17.89 -22.30 -9.43
N LYS A 164 17.64 -22.02 -10.71
CA LYS A 164 16.69 -22.79 -11.53
C LYS A 164 17.07 -24.25 -11.76
N HIS A 165 18.36 -24.56 -11.78
CA HIS A 165 18.84 -25.90 -12.13
C HIS A 165 19.07 -26.79 -10.89
N GLU A 166 19.38 -26.19 -9.74
CA GLU A 166 19.89 -26.95 -8.59
C GLU A 166 18.85 -27.20 -7.48
N ILE A 167 17.75 -26.45 -7.43
CA ILE A 167 16.88 -26.42 -6.24
C ILE A 167 15.67 -27.37 -6.33
N ALA A 168 15.33 -27.84 -7.54
CA ALA A 168 14.15 -28.65 -7.73
C ALA A 168 14.20 -29.99 -6.98
N LYS A 169 15.36 -30.67 -7.00
CA LYS A 169 15.56 -31.94 -6.28
C LYS A 169 15.54 -31.76 -4.75
N PRO A 170 16.31 -30.82 -4.15
CA PRO A 170 16.21 -30.54 -2.72
C PRO A 170 14.80 -30.19 -2.25
N LEU A 171 14.07 -29.35 -2.99
CA LEU A 171 12.70 -28.96 -2.61
C LEU A 171 11.72 -30.13 -2.67
N SER A 172 11.84 -31.00 -3.68
CA SER A 172 10.99 -32.20 -3.75
C SER A 172 11.23 -33.11 -2.56
N SER A 173 12.50 -33.30 -2.16
CA SER A 173 12.83 -34.07 -0.98
C SER A 173 12.26 -33.45 0.30
N ILE A 174 12.36 -32.14 0.49
CA ILE A 174 11.87 -31.44 1.70
C ILE A 174 10.34 -31.48 1.82
N ILE A 175 9.63 -31.31 0.70
CA ILE A 175 8.17 -31.30 0.67
C ILE A 175 7.59 -32.71 0.90
N ASN A 176 8.35 -33.74 0.51
CA ASN A 176 7.94 -35.15 0.62
C ASN A 176 8.53 -35.88 1.85
N SER A 177 9.31 -35.19 2.69
CA SER A 177 9.83 -35.73 3.96
C SER A 177 8.81 -35.58 5.08
#